data_AF-A0A1F6FQ98-F1
#
_entry.id   AF-A0A1F6FQ98-F1
#
_cell.length_a   1.000
_cell.length_b   1.000
_cell.length_c   1.000
_cell.angle_alpha   90.00
_cell.angle_beta   90.00
_cell.angle_gamma   90.00
#
_symmetry.space_group_name_H-M   'P 1'
#
loop_
_entity.id
_entity.type
_entity.pdbx_description
1 polymer ?
#
loop_
_entity_poly.entity_id
_entity_poly.type
_entity_poly.pdbx_seq_one_letter_code
_entity_poly.pdbx_strand_id
1 'polypeptide(L)'
;MSYLFRALQNYILFVVIGLTIIISGLVGVYFVSAQTPPVGIPSSIEMTGYAWSSNIGWISLNCKTGGATGNDICSTSNYQVKLNPTGELIGYAWSSNIGWIRFGGLSKFPTVTGNSAVNASMTGTYPNLTFNGWARACAGMLGNGCSSAGKSLTAGSWDGWISLKGSNYGVSTAKFGTPQYVWGSDVVGWVDMSSRASWDAPRATITGTSCMILTGQSECSGKISWEINPTTVSNPNIYRLVPSPTQLSTQRVGVGVPVILKHGANIFLARTGTTELSRLLLTVSCESGQVMNAGICPNPPPTITIKAEQPVVRIGQTVTITWTITNLLDGTCTLSGTGLTGTVTTSGNRSSGPINNYNKFGISCTGSFGTVTAKDAVEVVPSAQEI
;
A
#
# COMPACT_ATOMS: atom_id res chain seq x y z
N MET A 1 -36.12 22.58 57.76
CA MET A 1 -35.72 21.27 57.17
C MET A 1 -35.32 21.33 55.69
N SER A 2 -35.87 22.24 54.88
CA SER A 2 -35.60 22.32 53.43
C SER A 2 -34.22 22.88 53.04
N TYR A 3 -33.68 23.84 53.81
CA TYR A 3 -32.38 24.47 53.50
C TYR A 3 -31.19 23.56 53.77
N LEU A 4 -31.20 22.82 54.87
CA LEU A 4 -30.16 21.83 55.20
C LEU A 4 -30.11 20.69 54.18
N PHE A 5 -31.26 20.26 53.66
CA PHE A 5 -31.31 19.24 52.61
C PHE A 5 -30.69 19.71 51.30
N ARG A 6 -30.96 20.96 50.89
CA ARG A 6 -30.37 21.55 49.68
C ARG A 6 -28.86 21.77 49.81
N ALA A 7 -28.39 22.18 50.98
CA ALA A 7 -26.97 22.34 51.26
C ALA A 7 -26.24 20.99 51.23
N LEU A 8 -26.83 19.95 51.83
CA LEU A 8 -26.28 18.60 51.82
C LEU A 8 -26.25 18.00 50.40
N GLN A 9 -27.31 18.23 49.61
CA GLN A 9 -27.41 17.74 48.24
C GLN A 9 -26.40 18.41 47.31
N ASN A 10 -26.17 19.72 47.45
CA ASN A 10 -25.14 20.42 46.70
C ASN A 10 -23.73 19.99 47.12
N TYR A 11 -23.48 19.80 48.42
CA TYR A 11 -22.18 19.33 48.92
C TYR A 11 -21.84 17.92 48.40
N ILE A 12 -22.80 16.99 48.44
CA ILE A 12 -22.64 15.64 47.88
C ILE A 12 -22.38 15.71 46.37
N LEU A 13 -23.07 16.59 45.64
CA LEU A 13 -22.86 16.77 44.20
C LEU A 13 -21.44 17.26 43.89
N PHE A 14 -20.90 18.22 44.66
CA PHE A 14 -19.52 18.71 44.48
C PHE A 14 -18.47 17.66 44.85
N VAL A 15 -18.71 16.86 45.89
CA VAL A 15 -17.79 15.77 46.29
C VAL A 15 -17.79 14.66 45.24
N VAL A 16 -18.95 14.31 44.66
CA VAL A 16 -19.06 13.30 43.59
C VAL A 16 -18.42 13.79 42.29
N ILE A 17 -18.61 15.05 41.90
CA ILE A 17 -17.95 15.63 40.71
C ILE A 17 -16.43 15.73 40.93
N GLY A 18 -15.98 16.07 42.13
CA GLY A 18 -14.55 16.09 42.47
C GLY A 18 -13.91 14.70 42.41
N LEU A 19 -14.57 13.68 42.95
CA LEU A 19 -14.08 12.30 42.93
C LEU A 19 -14.07 11.69 41.52
N THR A 20 -15.05 12.01 40.66
CA THR A 20 -15.06 11.52 39.28
C THR A 20 -13.96 12.16 38.43
N ILE A 21 -13.65 13.44 38.63
CA ILE A 21 -12.54 14.12 37.93
C ILE A 21 -11.17 13.55 38.36
N ILE A 22 -11.00 13.22 39.66
CA ILE A 22 -9.76 12.60 40.16
C ILE A 22 -9.59 11.17 39.63
N ILE A 23 -10.66 10.38 39.55
CA ILE A 23 -10.63 9.02 38.99
C ILE A 23 -10.39 9.07 37.46
N SER A 24 -10.99 10.03 36.74
CA SER A 24 -10.71 10.24 35.31
C SER A 24 -9.29 10.76 35.04
N GLY A 25 -8.69 11.50 35.98
CA GLY A 25 -7.29 11.96 35.90
C GLY A 25 -6.25 10.88 36.21
N LEU A 26 -6.60 9.85 36.99
CA LEU A 26 -5.73 8.70 37.31
C LEU A 26 -5.83 7.55 36.30
N VAL A 27 -6.88 7.52 35.47
CA VAL A 27 -7.06 6.52 34.39
C VAL A 27 -6.53 7.03 33.04
N GLY A 28 -6.24 8.33 32.91
CA GLY A 28 -5.52 8.90 31.78
C GLY A 28 -4.00 8.77 31.96
N VAL A 29 -3.35 8.08 31.03
CA VAL A 29 -1.88 7.89 30.95
C VAL A 29 -1.32 6.69 31.74
N TYR A 30 -1.92 5.53 31.54
CA TYR A 30 -1.13 4.34 31.21
C TYR A 30 -1.41 3.96 29.75
N PHE A 31 -0.89 4.77 28.82
CA PHE A 31 -0.50 4.21 27.54
C PHE A 31 0.67 3.28 27.83
N VAL A 32 0.37 2.04 28.24
CA VAL A 32 1.25 0.94 27.87
C VAL A 32 1.25 1.00 26.35
N SER A 33 2.34 1.54 25.80
CA SER A 33 2.77 1.19 24.46
C SER A 33 2.70 -0.34 24.43
N ALA A 34 1.59 -0.87 23.90
CA ALA A 34 1.63 -2.19 23.29
C ALA A 34 2.64 -2.00 22.17
N GLN A 35 3.89 -2.28 22.52
CA GLN A 35 5.00 -2.29 21.59
C GLN A 35 4.52 -3.24 20.51
N THR A 36 4.16 -2.67 19.36
CA THR A 36 3.81 -3.44 18.18
C THR A 36 4.90 -4.50 18.05
N PRO A 37 4.57 -5.80 17.91
CA PRO A 37 5.58 -6.81 17.72
C PRO A 37 6.54 -6.31 16.63
N PRO A 38 7.86 -6.33 16.86
CA PRO A 38 8.81 -5.86 15.87
C PRO A 38 8.47 -6.54 14.55
N VAL A 39 8.33 -5.71 13.52
CA VAL A 39 7.95 -6.03 12.14
C VAL A 39 8.22 -7.48 11.80
N GLY A 40 7.15 -8.27 11.68
CA GLY A 40 7.24 -9.67 11.28
C GLY A 40 7.86 -9.73 9.89
N ILE A 41 9.13 -10.10 9.83
CA ILE A 41 9.78 -10.45 8.58
C ILE A 41 9.00 -11.67 8.04
N PRO A 42 8.35 -11.56 6.87
CA PRO A 42 7.35 -12.55 6.44
C PRO A 42 7.93 -13.94 6.18
N SER A 43 9.22 -13.99 5.87
CA SER A 43 9.98 -15.19 5.55
C SER A 43 11.46 -14.90 5.75
N SER A 44 12.28 -15.94 5.96
CA SER A 44 13.71 -15.72 6.14
C SER A 44 14.33 -14.95 4.97
N ILE A 45 15.11 -13.91 5.25
CA ILE A 45 15.83 -13.11 4.26
C ILE A 45 17.27 -13.57 4.21
N GLU A 46 17.79 -13.84 3.02
CA GLU A 46 19.17 -14.26 2.83
C GLU A 46 20.10 -13.03 2.71
N MET A 47 21.23 -13.08 3.40
CA MET A 47 22.35 -12.20 3.10
C MET A 47 23.08 -12.75 1.88
N THR A 48 23.55 -11.89 1.00
CA THR A 48 24.44 -12.26 -0.12
C THR A 48 25.65 -11.33 -0.15
N GLY A 49 26.64 -11.70 -0.96
CA GLY A 49 27.89 -10.95 -1.08
C GLY A 49 28.93 -11.35 -0.04
N TYR A 50 29.83 -10.40 0.24
CA TYR A 50 31.06 -10.64 0.98
C TYR A 50 31.27 -9.61 2.09
N ALA A 51 31.86 -10.08 3.18
CA ALA A 51 32.49 -9.26 4.17
C ALA A 51 34.02 -9.36 4.06
N TRP A 52 34.73 -8.38 4.59
CA TRP A 52 36.18 -8.28 4.46
C TRP A 52 36.84 -7.96 5.78
N SER A 53 37.98 -8.58 6.07
CA SER A 53 38.91 -8.17 7.12
C SER A 53 40.34 -8.08 6.58
N SER A 54 41.13 -7.17 7.15
CA SER A 54 42.56 -7.02 6.85
C SER A 54 43.38 -8.22 7.28
N ASN A 55 42.92 -8.91 8.33
CA ASN A 55 43.68 -9.96 8.99
C ASN A 55 43.40 -11.32 8.35
N ILE A 56 42.18 -11.53 7.84
CA ILE A 56 41.74 -12.84 7.34
C ILE A 56 41.14 -12.80 5.93
N GLY A 57 41.14 -11.64 5.26
CA GLY A 57 40.60 -11.48 3.92
C GLY A 57 39.08 -11.65 3.84
N TRP A 58 38.63 -12.28 2.75
CA TRP A 58 37.22 -12.41 2.41
C TRP A 58 36.48 -13.43 3.28
N ILE A 59 35.24 -13.07 3.62
CA ILE A 59 34.23 -13.92 4.22
C ILE A 59 33.02 -13.93 3.28
N SER A 60 32.71 -15.07 2.68
CA SER A 60 31.53 -15.25 1.86
C SER A 60 30.31 -15.54 2.74
N LEU A 61 29.22 -14.79 2.54
CA LEU A 61 28.01 -14.89 3.36
C LEU A 61 26.97 -15.85 2.76
N ASN A 62 27.13 -16.24 1.49
CA ASN A 62 26.16 -17.06 0.77
C ASN A 62 26.79 -17.81 -0.41
N CYS A 63 26.38 -19.05 -0.61
CA CYS A 63 26.80 -19.86 -1.74
C CYS A 63 26.38 -19.28 -3.10
N LYS A 64 25.30 -18.49 -3.18
CA LYS A 64 24.84 -17.84 -4.42
C LYS A 64 25.87 -16.87 -5.00
N THR A 65 26.70 -16.32 -4.13
CA THR A 65 27.79 -15.42 -4.51
C THR A 65 29.15 -15.98 -4.14
N GLY A 66 29.24 -17.24 -3.69
CA GLY A 66 30.36 -17.73 -2.89
C GLY A 66 31.57 -18.25 -3.67
N GLY A 67 31.51 -18.32 -4.99
CA GLY A 67 32.65 -18.67 -5.82
C GLY A 67 33.66 -17.52 -5.94
N ALA A 68 34.91 -17.84 -6.33
CA ALA A 68 36.02 -16.88 -6.33
C ALA A 68 35.79 -15.58 -7.13
N THR A 69 34.88 -15.60 -8.11
CA THR A 69 34.48 -14.45 -8.92
C THR A 69 33.08 -13.91 -8.59
N GLY A 70 32.48 -14.36 -7.49
CA GLY A 70 31.12 -14.00 -7.09
C GLY A 70 30.03 -14.90 -7.70
N ASN A 71 30.38 -16.04 -8.28
CA ASN A 71 29.43 -16.96 -8.92
C ASN A 71 28.69 -17.87 -7.92
N ASP A 72 27.55 -18.41 -8.37
CA ASP A 72 26.75 -19.40 -7.62
C ASP A 72 27.51 -20.73 -7.52
N ILE A 73 27.67 -21.22 -6.29
CA ILE A 73 28.28 -22.50 -5.94
C ILE A 73 27.37 -23.34 -5.01
N CYS A 74 26.08 -23.02 -4.94
CA CYS A 74 25.15 -23.69 -4.01
C CYS A 74 24.97 -25.19 -4.30
N SER A 75 25.27 -25.65 -5.53
CA SER A 75 25.25 -27.07 -5.89
C SER A 75 26.40 -27.87 -5.29
N THR A 76 27.53 -27.23 -4.98
CA THR A 76 28.72 -27.89 -4.41
C THR A 76 28.88 -27.60 -2.92
N SER A 77 28.50 -26.40 -2.46
CA SER A 77 28.55 -26.02 -1.05
C SER A 77 27.37 -25.12 -0.70
N ASN A 78 26.32 -25.71 -0.12
CA ASN A 78 25.06 -25.03 0.15
C ASN A 78 25.05 -24.35 1.54
N TYR A 79 25.78 -23.24 1.67
CA TYR A 79 25.82 -22.41 2.88
C TYR A 79 25.21 -21.03 2.64
N GLN A 80 24.68 -20.42 3.71
CA GLN A 80 24.00 -19.14 3.67
C GLN A 80 23.79 -18.58 5.07
N VAL A 81 23.93 -17.27 5.22
CA VAL A 81 23.49 -16.53 6.40
C VAL A 81 22.08 -15.97 6.12
N LYS A 82 21.13 -16.26 7.01
CA LYS A 82 19.73 -15.81 6.89
C LYS A 82 19.27 -15.07 8.13
N LEU A 83 18.46 -14.05 7.94
CA LEU A 83 17.65 -13.45 8.99
C LEU A 83 16.30 -14.17 9.03
N ASN A 84 15.98 -14.86 10.12
CA ASN A 84 14.70 -15.56 10.27
C ASN A 84 13.57 -14.60 10.71
N PRO A 85 12.30 -15.04 10.64
CA PRO A 85 11.15 -14.22 11.08
C PRO A 85 11.18 -13.77 12.54
N THR A 86 11.90 -14.48 13.42
CA THR A 86 12.06 -14.10 14.84
C THR A 86 13.14 -13.04 15.06
N GLY A 87 13.83 -12.60 14.02
CA GLY A 87 14.88 -11.58 14.08
C GLY A 87 16.28 -12.12 14.40
N GLU A 88 16.49 -13.43 14.37
CA GLU A 88 17.81 -14.05 14.55
C GLU A 88 18.52 -14.28 13.22
N LEU A 89 19.84 -14.09 13.20
CA LEU A 89 20.71 -14.51 12.12
C LEU A 89 21.12 -15.96 12.34
N ILE A 90 20.86 -16.79 11.34
CA ILE A 90 21.11 -18.23 11.34
C ILE A 90 21.95 -18.65 10.13
N GLY A 91 22.64 -19.78 10.25
CA GLY A 91 23.34 -20.43 9.16
C GLY A 91 24.86 -20.24 9.22
N TYR A 92 25.51 -20.26 8.06
CA TYR A 92 26.97 -20.29 7.99
C TYR A 92 27.50 -19.36 6.89
N ALA A 93 28.63 -18.73 7.19
CA ALA A 93 29.51 -18.05 6.26
C ALA A 93 30.84 -18.82 6.15
N TRP A 94 31.61 -18.57 5.10
CA TRP A 94 32.87 -19.25 4.83
C TRP A 94 34.01 -18.27 4.59
N SER A 95 35.18 -18.55 5.17
CA SER A 95 36.44 -17.90 4.81
C SER A 95 37.50 -18.96 4.56
N SER A 96 38.32 -18.79 3.53
CA SER A 96 39.43 -19.70 3.25
C SER A 96 40.52 -19.68 4.33
N ASN A 97 40.58 -18.62 5.15
CA ASN A 97 41.64 -18.44 6.16
C ASN A 97 41.24 -18.92 7.56
N ILE A 98 39.95 -18.89 7.90
CA ILE A 98 39.44 -19.29 9.23
C ILE A 98 38.30 -20.32 9.18
N GLY A 99 37.96 -20.81 7.98
CA GLY A 99 36.93 -21.81 7.77
C GLY A 99 35.51 -21.29 8.01
N TRP A 100 34.65 -22.17 8.51
CA TRP A 100 33.24 -21.90 8.76
C TRP A 100 33.02 -20.90 9.89
N ILE A 101 32.09 -19.98 9.68
CA ILE A 101 31.61 -19.04 10.68
C ILE A 101 30.12 -19.27 10.86
N ARG A 102 29.69 -19.60 12.07
CA ARG A 102 28.31 -19.91 12.39
C ARG A 102 27.57 -18.68 12.93
N PHE A 103 26.37 -18.48 12.42
CA PHE A 103 25.37 -17.54 12.92
C PHE A 103 24.25 -18.36 13.55
N GLY A 104 23.91 -18.06 14.81
CA GLY A 104 22.82 -18.72 15.54
C GLY A 104 23.12 -20.14 16.05
N GLY A 105 22.31 -20.61 17.01
CA GLY A 105 22.49 -21.90 17.67
C GLY A 105 23.77 -22.00 18.50
N LEU A 106 24.22 -20.87 19.06
CA LEU A 106 25.38 -20.75 19.92
C LEU A 106 24.95 -20.62 21.38
N SER A 107 25.89 -20.77 22.31
CA SER A 107 25.69 -20.58 23.75
C SER A 107 26.98 -20.09 24.41
N LYS A 108 26.90 -19.69 25.69
CA LYS A 108 28.04 -19.19 26.49
C LYS A 108 28.71 -17.95 25.88
N PHE A 109 27.88 -16.96 25.55
CA PHE A 109 28.30 -15.72 24.90
C PHE A 109 29.20 -14.86 25.82
N PRO A 110 30.20 -14.17 25.26
CA PRO A 110 30.93 -13.15 26.00
C PRO A 110 30.01 -12.00 26.42
N THR A 111 30.32 -11.38 27.56
CA THR A 111 29.64 -10.18 28.04
C THR A 111 30.58 -9.00 27.87
N VAL A 112 30.23 -8.08 26.97
CA VAL A 112 31.00 -6.85 26.71
C VAL A 112 30.05 -5.65 26.66
N THR A 113 30.53 -4.48 27.05
CA THR A 113 29.72 -3.26 27.00
C THR A 113 29.31 -2.94 25.55
N GLY A 114 28.03 -2.63 25.36
CA GLY A 114 27.48 -2.27 24.05
C GLY A 114 27.12 -3.44 23.13
N ASN A 115 27.30 -4.70 23.57
CA ASN A 115 26.77 -5.87 22.88
C ASN A 115 25.96 -6.76 23.83
N SER A 116 24.96 -7.45 23.28
CA SER A 116 24.12 -8.38 24.04
C SER A 116 24.75 -9.78 24.03
N ALA A 117 24.71 -10.49 25.16
CA ALA A 117 25.17 -11.86 25.30
C ALA A 117 24.16 -12.89 24.72
N VAL A 118 23.89 -12.79 23.42
CA VAL A 118 22.88 -13.58 22.69
C VAL A 118 23.37 -14.02 21.32
N ASN A 119 22.63 -14.91 20.65
CA ASN A 119 22.84 -15.23 19.24
C ASN A 119 22.84 -13.97 18.38
N ALA A 120 23.56 -14.05 17.26
CA ALA A 120 23.46 -13.07 16.20
C ALA A 120 22.00 -12.77 15.88
N SER A 121 21.62 -11.50 16.00
CA SER A 121 20.24 -11.05 15.84
C SER A 121 20.20 -9.65 15.25
N MET A 122 19.02 -9.25 14.80
CA MET A 122 18.74 -7.94 14.28
C MET A 122 17.62 -7.28 15.07
N THR A 123 17.81 -6.00 15.35
CA THR A 123 16.86 -5.18 16.09
C THR A 123 16.47 -3.96 15.26
N GLY A 124 15.29 -3.40 15.49
CA GLY A 124 14.77 -2.24 14.77
C GLY A 124 13.55 -2.57 13.89
N THR A 125 13.26 -1.69 12.94
CA THR A 125 12.08 -1.75 12.07
C THR A 125 12.56 -1.90 10.63
N TYR A 126 12.21 -3.01 9.98
CA TYR A 126 12.55 -3.23 8.57
C TYR A 126 12.04 -2.05 7.70
N PRO A 127 12.84 -1.54 6.73
CA PRO A 127 14.12 -2.07 6.26
C PRO A 127 15.35 -1.62 7.06
N ASN A 128 15.19 -0.81 8.12
CA ASN A 128 16.27 -0.25 8.93
C ASN A 128 16.52 -1.08 10.20
N LEU A 129 17.32 -2.13 10.05
CA LEU A 129 17.72 -3.06 11.09
C LEU A 129 19.17 -2.80 11.53
N THR A 130 19.49 -3.22 12.75
CA THR A 130 20.82 -3.09 13.34
C THR A 130 21.26 -4.43 13.92
N PHE A 131 22.51 -4.81 13.66
CA PHE A 131 23.11 -6.04 14.15
C PHE A 131 23.27 -6.04 15.67
N ASN A 132 23.16 -7.22 16.27
CA ASN A 132 23.32 -7.46 17.70
C ASN A 132 23.82 -8.90 17.94
N GLY A 133 24.47 -9.14 19.08
CA GLY A 133 24.89 -10.47 19.49
C GLY A 133 26.19 -10.93 18.85
N TRP A 134 26.34 -12.25 18.75
CA TRP A 134 27.62 -12.89 18.43
C TRP A 134 27.50 -13.92 17.32
N ALA A 135 28.51 -13.93 16.44
CA ALA A 135 28.83 -15.04 15.55
C ALA A 135 30.10 -15.76 16.03
N ARG A 136 30.35 -16.96 15.51
CA ARG A 136 31.51 -17.75 15.94
C ARG A 136 32.23 -18.43 14.79
N ALA A 137 33.52 -18.19 14.67
CA ALA A 137 34.41 -18.91 13.78
C ALA A 137 34.75 -20.29 14.38
N CYS A 138 34.51 -21.34 13.59
CA CYS A 138 34.75 -22.73 13.97
C CYS A 138 36.24 -23.00 14.25
N ALA A 139 37.17 -22.34 13.55
CA ALA A 139 38.61 -22.54 13.75
C ALA A 139 39.11 -22.10 15.14
N GLY A 140 38.38 -21.21 15.83
CA GLY A 140 38.69 -20.84 17.22
C GLY A 140 38.32 -21.92 18.24
N MET A 141 37.77 -23.05 17.80
CA MET A 141 37.30 -24.12 18.67
C MET A 141 38.06 -25.42 18.50
N LEU A 142 38.21 -26.13 19.62
CA LEU A 142 38.71 -27.51 19.61
C LEU A 142 37.87 -28.38 18.65
N GLY A 143 38.56 -29.08 17.75
CA GLY A 143 37.97 -29.97 16.75
C GLY A 143 37.24 -29.26 15.61
N ASN A 144 37.46 -27.95 15.41
CA ASN A 144 36.79 -27.14 14.37
C ASN A 144 35.24 -27.16 14.45
N GLY A 145 34.68 -27.51 15.61
CA GLY A 145 33.24 -27.48 15.83
C GLY A 145 32.82 -26.10 16.33
N CYS A 146 31.92 -25.39 15.64
CA CYS A 146 31.40 -24.09 16.09
C CYS A 146 30.58 -24.13 17.41
N SER A 147 30.49 -25.28 18.08
CA SER A 147 29.58 -25.53 19.22
C SER A 147 30.18 -26.32 20.39
N SER A 148 31.41 -26.85 20.29
CA SER A 148 32.00 -27.63 21.37
C SER A 148 32.43 -26.74 22.57
N ALA A 149 32.98 -27.33 23.63
CA ALA A 149 33.61 -26.59 24.71
C ALA A 149 35.14 -26.63 24.55
N GLY A 150 35.79 -25.46 24.43
CA GLY A 150 37.26 -25.33 24.48
C GLY A 150 37.87 -24.51 23.35
N LYS A 151 38.93 -23.76 23.67
CA LYS A 151 39.66 -22.90 22.72
C LYS A 151 40.63 -23.74 21.90
N SER A 152 40.74 -23.48 20.60
CA SER A 152 41.71 -24.17 19.76
C SER A 152 43.14 -23.74 20.12
N LEU A 153 43.96 -24.69 20.60
CA LEU A 153 45.36 -24.44 20.92
C LEU A 153 46.19 -24.15 19.65
N THR A 154 45.81 -24.72 18.51
CA THR A 154 46.46 -24.46 17.21
C THR A 154 46.07 -23.12 16.60
N ALA A 155 44.97 -22.50 17.06
CA ALA A 155 44.58 -21.14 16.69
C ALA A 155 45.10 -20.08 17.69
N GLY A 156 46.21 -20.36 18.38
CA GLY A 156 46.80 -19.42 19.35
C GLY A 156 45.93 -19.17 20.59
N SER A 157 45.07 -20.13 20.96
CA SER A 157 44.06 -19.96 22.04
C SER A 157 43.03 -18.87 21.77
N TRP A 158 42.78 -18.55 20.50
CA TRP A 158 41.60 -17.78 20.11
C TRP A 158 40.33 -18.59 20.37
N ASP A 159 39.24 -17.91 20.76
CA ASP A 159 37.97 -18.54 21.15
C ASP A 159 36.87 -18.45 20.07
N GLY A 160 37.20 -17.82 18.93
CA GLY A 160 36.36 -17.78 17.74
C GLY A 160 35.30 -16.69 17.73
N TRP A 161 35.18 -15.87 18.79
CA TRP A 161 34.07 -14.94 18.92
C TRP A 161 34.18 -13.72 18.00
N ILE A 162 33.08 -13.41 17.33
CA ILE A 162 32.92 -12.20 16.49
C ILE A 162 31.72 -11.42 17.03
N SER A 163 32.01 -10.23 17.56
CA SER A 163 31.06 -9.30 18.15
C SER A 163 30.40 -8.44 17.06
N LEU A 164 29.08 -8.58 16.88
CA LEU A 164 28.36 -7.91 15.79
C LEU A 164 27.96 -6.46 16.10
N LYS A 165 28.19 -6.03 17.35
CA LYS A 165 27.96 -4.67 17.85
C LYS A 165 28.88 -4.40 19.02
N GLY A 166 29.17 -3.14 19.32
CA GLY A 166 29.79 -2.70 20.56
C GLY A 166 29.38 -1.28 20.89
N SER A 167 30.01 -0.66 21.89
CA SER A 167 29.66 0.71 22.31
C SER A 167 29.80 1.76 21.19
N ASN A 168 30.80 1.60 20.32
CA ASN A 168 31.16 2.58 19.30
C ASN A 168 31.21 2.02 17.87
N TYR A 169 30.81 0.77 17.68
CA TYR A 169 30.79 0.12 16.38
C TYR A 169 29.55 -0.76 16.24
N GLY A 170 29.19 -1.06 15.00
CA GLY A 170 28.05 -1.87 14.68
C GLY A 170 27.58 -1.61 13.26
N VAL A 171 26.74 -2.50 12.78
CA VAL A 171 26.28 -2.50 11.40
C VAL A 171 24.78 -2.20 11.38
N SER A 172 24.36 -1.32 10.48
CA SER A 172 22.94 -1.00 10.26
C SER A 172 22.62 -1.12 8.78
N THR A 173 21.52 -1.80 8.46
CA THR A 173 21.06 -1.99 7.08
C THR A 173 20.70 -0.68 6.40
N ALA A 174 20.40 0.38 7.17
CA ALA A 174 20.18 1.73 6.67
C ALA A 174 21.42 2.34 5.97
N LYS A 175 22.62 1.81 6.24
CA LYS A 175 23.90 2.33 5.73
C LYS A 175 24.67 1.30 4.90
N PHE A 176 24.00 0.26 4.41
CA PHE A 176 24.63 -0.71 3.50
C PHE A 176 25.13 -0.01 2.23
N GLY A 177 26.26 -0.48 1.71
CA GLY A 177 27.05 0.21 0.68
C GLY A 177 28.09 1.18 1.22
N THR A 178 28.09 1.48 2.52
CA THR A 178 29.18 2.20 3.21
C THR A 178 29.88 1.27 4.20
N PRO A 179 31.20 1.42 4.46
CA PRO A 179 31.91 0.56 5.40
C PRO A 179 31.39 0.70 6.84
N GLN A 180 31.02 -0.43 7.43
CA GLN A 180 30.64 -0.55 8.84
C GLN A 180 31.20 -1.85 9.38
N TYR A 181 31.72 -1.77 10.60
CA TYR A 181 32.59 -2.83 11.11
C TYR A 181 31.98 -3.58 12.27
N VAL A 182 32.24 -4.88 12.28
CA VAL A 182 32.12 -5.77 13.45
C VAL A 182 33.53 -6.17 13.90
N TRP A 183 33.67 -6.72 15.11
CA TRP A 183 34.99 -6.99 15.70
C TRP A 183 35.17 -8.46 16.07
N GLY A 184 36.26 -9.07 15.61
CA GLY A 184 36.55 -10.49 15.83
C GLY A 184 37.83 -10.81 16.61
N SER A 185 38.25 -9.93 17.53
CA SER A 185 39.54 -9.97 18.26
C SER A 185 40.75 -9.65 17.38
N ASP A 186 41.97 -9.75 17.92
CA ASP A 186 43.21 -9.50 17.17
C ASP A 186 43.44 -10.50 16.03
N VAL A 187 42.84 -11.70 16.10
CA VAL A 187 42.95 -12.71 15.04
C VAL A 187 42.16 -12.30 13.80
N VAL A 188 40.87 -11.99 13.95
CA VAL A 188 40.00 -11.64 12.82
C VAL A 188 40.00 -10.13 12.54
N GLY A 189 40.32 -9.30 13.53
CA GLY A 189 40.34 -7.85 13.41
C GLY A 189 38.96 -7.24 13.17
N TRP A 190 38.98 -6.04 12.57
CA TRP A 190 37.79 -5.35 12.10
C TRP A 190 37.30 -6.00 10.81
N VAL A 191 36.00 -6.30 10.76
CA VAL A 191 35.37 -6.91 9.60
C VAL A 191 34.32 -5.96 9.05
N ASP A 192 34.53 -5.46 7.83
CA ASP A 192 33.54 -4.71 7.08
C ASP A 192 32.43 -5.66 6.62
N MET A 193 31.23 -5.45 7.14
CA MET A 193 30.05 -6.30 6.95
C MET A 193 28.94 -5.62 6.16
N SER A 194 29.20 -4.46 5.56
CA SER A 194 28.15 -3.65 4.92
C SER A 194 28.54 -3.05 3.56
N SER A 195 29.82 -2.92 3.22
CA SER A 195 30.21 -2.36 1.91
C SER A 195 29.89 -3.27 0.73
N ARG A 196 29.95 -4.59 0.93
CA ARG A 196 29.76 -5.61 -0.12
C ARG A 196 28.80 -6.73 0.29
N ALA A 197 28.09 -6.55 1.38
CA ALA A 197 26.99 -7.41 1.80
C ALA A 197 25.66 -6.75 1.42
N SER A 198 24.70 -7.56 0.99
CA SER A 198 23.34 -7.11 0.70
C SER A 198 22.31 -8.06 1.29
N TRP A 199 21.16 -7.51 1.65
CA TRP A 199 19.97 -8.29 1.92
C TRP A 199 19.23 -8.48 0.61
N ASP A 200 19.01 -9.71 0.21
CA ASP A 200 18.12 -9.97 -0.91
C ASP A 200 16.68 -9.98 -0.41
N ALA A 201 16.25 -8.83 0.10
CA ALA A 201 14.93 -8.70 0.70
C ALA A 201 13.85 -8.79 -0.38
N PRO A 202 12.70 -9.42 -0.05
CA PRO A 202 11.59 -9.48 -0.97
C PRO A 202 11.18 -8.06 -1.41
N ARG A 203 11.18 -7.83 -2.72
CA ARG A 203 10.74 -6.60 -3.36
C ARG A 203 9.84 -6.97 -4.52
N ALA A 204 8.93 -6.09 -4.89
CA ALA A 204 8.10 -6.32 -6.05
C ALA A 204 7.92 -5.04 -6.86
N THR A 205 7.91 -5.19 -8.17
CA THR A 205 7.36 -4.19 -9.08
C THR A 205 6.04 -4.72 -9.61
N ILE A 206 5.04 -3.84 -9.68
CA ILE A 206 3.77 -4.14 -10.31
C ILE A 206 3.33 -2.91 -11.09
N THR A 207 3.02 -3.12 -12.36
CA THR A 207 2.59 -2.08 -13.30
C THR A 207 1.39 -2.57 -14.08
N GLY A 208 0.66 -1.66 -14.69
CA GLY A 208 -0.47 -2.05 -15.52
C GLY A 208 -1.08 -0.88 -16.25
N THR A 209 -1.94 -1.20 -17.19
CA THR A 209 -2.68 -0.25 -17.99
C THR A 209 -4.16 -0.40 -17.68
N SER A 210 -4.80 0.73 -17.38
CA SER A 210 -6.25 0.79 -17.22
C SER A 210 -6.96 0.72 -18.58
N CYS A 211 -8.28 0.65 -18.56
CA CYS A 211 -9.15 0.67 -19.73
C CYS A 211 -10.35 1.58 -19.48
N MET A 212 -11.04 1.96 -20.55
CA MET A 212 -12.37 2.58 -20.45
C MET A 212 -13.44 1.52 -20.64
N ILE A 213 -14.54 1.64 -19.90
CA ILE A 213 -15.71 0.79 -20.10
C ILE A 213 -16.54 1.40 -21.22
N LEU A 214 -16.77 0.60 -22.26
CA LEU A 214 -17.62 0.98 -23.39
C LEU A 214 -19.08 1.09 -22.95
N THR A 215 -19.84 1.89 -23.67
CA THR A 215 -21.27 2.07 -23.45
C THR A 215 -22.01 0.73 -23.45
N GLY A 216 -22.90 0.54 -22.47
CA GLY A 216 -23.65 -0.70 -22.26
C GLY A 216 -22.86 -1.83 -21.59
N GLN A 217 -21.56 -1.67 -21.33
CA GLN A 217 -20.74 -2.66 -20.61
C GLN A 217 -20.62 -2.32 -19.12
N SER A 218 -20.27 -3.32 -18.30
CA SER A 218 -20.06 -3.19 -16.84
C SER A 218 -18.61 -3.36 -16.42
N GLU A 219 -17.75 -3.76 -17.36
CA GLU A 219 -16.36 -4.10 -17.13
C GLU A 219 -15.54 -3.89 -18.40
N CYS A 220 -14.23 -3.79 -18.22
CA CYS A 220 -13.28 -3.74 -19.33
C CYS A 220 -12.05 -4.60 -19.01
N SER A 221 -11.25 -4.92 -20.03
CA SER A 221 -10.04 -5.72 -19.88
C SER A 221 -8.81 -4.81 -19.84
N GLY A 222 -8.12 -4.82 -18.70
CA GLY A 222 -6.80 -4.20 -18.54
C GLY A 222 -5.70 -5.25 -18.59
N LYS A 223 -4.45 -4.80 -18.47
CA LYS A 223 -3.30 -5.70 -18.35
C LYS A 223 -2.42 -5.28 -17.18
N ILE A 224 -1.91 -6.26 -16.44
CA ILE A 224 -0.93 -6.04 -15.38
C ILE A 224 0.32 -6.87 -15.64
N SER A 225 1.46 -6.32 -15.25
CA SER A 225 2.76 -6.97 -15.28
C SER A 225 3.39 -6.86 -13.89
N TRP A 226 4.13 -7.87 -13.48
CA TRP A 226 4.80 -7.86 -12.19
C TRP A 226 6.08 -8.67 -12.21
N GLU A 227 6.97 -8.31 -11.30
CA GLU A 227 8.16 -9.07 -10.99
C GLU A 227 8.39 -9.00 -9.47
N ILE A 228 8.37 -10.16 -8.82
CA ILE A 228 8.72 -10.28 -7.41
C ILE A 228 10.15 -10.81 -7.34
N ASN A 229 11.00 -10.20 -6.55
CA ASN A 229 12.37 -10.62 -6.35
C ASN A 229 12.63 -10.82 -4.85
N PRO A 230 13.56 -11.69 -4.48
CA PRO A 230 14.36 -12.53 -5.37
C PRO A 230 13.67 -13.80 -5.87
N THR A 231 14.36 -14.57 -6.70
CA THR A 231 13.88 -15.87 -7.23
C THR A 231 13.57 -16.88 -6.13
N THR A 232 14.15 -16.73 -4.95
CA THR A 232 13.95 -17.59 -3.77
C THR A 232 12.88 -17.10 -2.82
N VAL A 233 12.10 -16.07 -3.19
CA VAL A 233 10.98 -15.61 -2.37
C VAL A 233 9.99 -16.76 -2.11
N SER A 234 9.60 -16.95 -0.84
CA SER A 234 8.60 -17.95 -0.48
C SER A 234 7.19 -17.40 -0.70
N ASN A 235 6.27 -18.24 -1.20
CA ASN A 235 4.85 -17.92 -1.39
C ASN A 235 4.56 -16.57 -2.11
N PRO A 236 5.21 -16.28 -3.26
CA PRO A 236 4.87 -15.08 -4.03
C PRO A 236 3.42 -15.15 -4.50
N ASN A 237 2.71 -14.03 -4.46
CA ASN A 237 1.37 -13.97 -5.02
C ASN A 237 0.98 -12.56 -5.45
N ILE A 238 0.08 -12.52 -6.45
CA ILE A 238 -0.65 -11.33 -6.85
C ILE A 238 -2.06 -11.44 -6.32
N TYR A 239 -2.48 -10.40 -5.60
CA TYR A 239 -3.78 -10.35 -4.93
C TYR A 239 -4.55 -9.10 -5.32
N ARG A 240 -5.77 -9.28 -5.78
CA ARG A 240 -6.74 -8.21 -5.92
C ARG A 240 -7.32 -7.90 -4.55
N LEU A 241 -7.26 -6.65 -4.13
CA LEU A 241 -7.92 -6.18 -2.90
C LEU A 241 -9.29 -5.57 -3.20
N VAL A 242 -9.39 -4.79 -4.28
CA VAL A 242 -10.59 -4.07 -4.71
C VAL A 242 -10.84 -4.37 -6.19
N PRO A 243 -12.10 -4.59 -6.65
CA PRO A 243 -13.35 -4.53 -5.88
C PRO A 243 -13.61 -5.73 -4.97
N SER A 244 -13.09 -6.90 -5.32
CA SER A 244 -13.31 -8.13 -4.56
C SER A 244 -11.98 -8.78 -4.21
N PRO A 245 -11.75 -9.12 -2.93
CA PRO A 245 -10.51 -9.77 -2.52
C PRO A 245 -10.33 -11.14 -3.18
N THR A 246 -9.30 -11.32 -4.02
CA THR A 246 -9.09 -12.59 -4.76
C THR A 246 -7.61 -12.75 -5.13
N GLN A 247 -7.07 -13.96 -4.94
CA GLN A 247 -5.73 -14.29 -5.41
C GLN A 247 -5.75 -14.55 -6.92
N LEU A 248 -4.95 -13.79 -7.67
CA LEU A 248 -4.92 -13.87 -9.14
C LEU A 248 -3.81 -14.78 -9.65
N SER A 249 -2.67 -14.81 -8.95
CA SER A 249 -1.52 -15.62 -9.36
C SER A 249 -0.63 -15.96 -8.17
N THR A 250 0.08 -17.06 -8.27
CA THR A 250 1.20 -17.46 -7.38
C THR A 250 2.55 -17.37 -8.08
N GLN A 251 2.58 -16.90 -9.33
CA GLN A 251 3.81 -16.79 -10.11
C GLN A 251 4.59 -15.55 -9.72
N ARG A 252 5.92 -15.69 -9.70
CA ARG A 252 6.85 -14.59 -9.38
C ARG A 252 6.87 -13.51 -10.47
N VAL A 253 6.71 -13.91 -11.72
CA VAL A 253 6.77 -13.03 -12.89
C VAL A 253 5.50 -13.21 -13.70
N GLY A 254 4.92 -12.10 -14.15
CA GLY A 254 3.82 -12.07 -15.09
C GLY A 254 3.97 -10.88 -16.01
N VAL A 255 3.78 -11.07 -17.32
CA VAL A 255 3.93 -10.01 -18.32
C VAL A 255 2.62 -9.87 -19.08
N GLY A 256 2.01 -8.68 -19.02
CA GLY A 256 0.82 -8.33 -19.79
C GLY A 256 -0.38 -9.22 -19.50
N VAL A 257 -0.50 -9.73 -18.28
CA VAL A 257 -1.58 -10.66 -17.90
C VAL A 257 -2.91 -9.91 -17.88
N PRO A 258 -3.92 -10.41 -18.62
CA PRO A 258 -5.21 -9.73 -18.69
C PRO A 258 -5.95 -9.81 -17.35
N VAL A 259 -6.59 -8.71 -16.97
CA VAL A 259 -7.43 -8.62 -15.77
C VAL A 259 -8.73 -7.90 -16.09
N ILE A 260 -9.83 -8.45 -15.60
CA ILE A 260 -11.13 -7.80 -15.65
C ILE A 260 -11.13 -6.65 -14.65
N LEU A 261 -11.36 -5.43 -15.11
CA LEU A 261 -11.47 -4.23 -14.29
C LEU A 261 -12.92 -3.76 -14.21
N LYS A 262 -13.33 -3.35 -13.01
CA LYS A 262 -14.66 -2.76 -12.76
C LYS A 262 -14.53 -1.24 -12.63
N HIS A 263 -15.64 -0.53 -12.81
CA HIS A 263 -15.67 0.92 -12.62
C HIS A 263 -15.15 1.34 -11.24
N GLY A 264 -14.43 2.45 -11.20
CA GLY A 264 -13.80 2.96 -9.99
C GLY A 264 -12.41 2.36 -9.77
N ALA A 265 -12.04 2.19 -8.50
CA ALA A 265 -10.71 1.74 -8.10
C ALA A 265 -10.58 0.22 -8.24
N ASN A 266 -9.50 -0.24 -8.88
CA ASN A 266 -9.06 -1.61 -8.88
C ASN A 266 -7.66 -1.65 -8.25
N ILE A 267 -7.52 -2.31 -7.11
CA ILE A 267 -6.27 -2.35 -6.34
C ILE A 267 -5.68 -3.74 -6.39
N PHE A 268 -4.44 -3.82 -6.87
CA PHE A 268 -3.65 -5.04 -6.95
C PHE A 268 -2.42 -4.93 -6.05
N LEU A 269 -2.13 -6.00 -5.33
CA LEU A 269 -1.00 -6.11 -4.42
C LEU A 269 -0.07 -7.21 -4.94
N ALA A 270 1.21 -6.90 -5.04
CA ALA A 270 2.25 -7.91 -5.15
C ALA A 270 2.75 -8.26 -3.74
N ARG A 271 2.74 -9.54 -3.39
CA ARG A 271 2.91 -10.00 -2.00
C ARG A 271 3.82 -11.22 -1.88
N THR A 272 4.29 -11.44 -0.66
CA THR A 272 4.81 -12.74 -0.19
C THR A 272 3.97 -13.18 1.01
N GLY A 273 3.31 -14.33 0.90
CA GLY A 273 2.26 -14.72 1.83
C GLY A 273 1.18 -13.63 1.94
N THR A 274 1.01 -13.05 3.13
CA THR A 274 0.08 -11.94 3.40
C THR A 274 0.75 -10.56 3.40
N THR A 275 2.07 -10.49 3.28
CA THR A 275 2.81 -9.22 3.36
C THR A 275 2.84 -8.53 2.02
N GLU A 276 2.41 -7.26 2.02
CA GLU A 276 2.44 -6.39 0.85
C GLU A 276 3.85 -5.91 0.54
N LEU A 277 4.32 -6.17 -0.69
CA LEU A 277 5.61 -5.70 -1.20
C LEU A 277 5.45 -4.48 -2.10
N SER A 278 4.34 -4.41 -2.86
CA SER A 278 4.04 -3.31 -3.76
C SER A 278 2.54 -3.27 -4.08
N ARG A 279 2.06 -2.09 -4.49
CA ARG A 279 0.65 -1.83 -4.82
C ARG A 279 0.51 -1.13 -6.16
N LEU A 280 -0.54 -1.50 -6.89
CA LEU A 280 -0.98 -0.86 -8.11
C LEU A 280 -2.45 -0.47 -7.98
N LEU A 281 -2.75 0.80 -8.25
CA LEU A 281 -4.11 1.32 -8.38
C LEU A 281 -4.38 1.60 -9.85
N LEU A 282 -5.42 0.96 -10.40
CA LEU A 282 -5.97 1.27 -11.72
C LEU A 282 -7.38 1.83 -11.54
N THR A 283 -7.59 3.07 -11.98
CA THR A 283 -8.91 3.71 -11.98
C THR A 283 -9.55 3.55 -13.35
N VAL A 284 -10.80 3.08 -13.36
CA VAL A 284 -11.59 2.87 -14.58
C VAL A 284 -12.83 3.76 -14.56
N SER A 285 -13.10 4.40 -15.68
CA SER A 285 -14.28 5.23 -15.91
C SER A 285 -15.01 4.79 -17.18
N CYS A 286 -16.25 5.27 -17.33
CA CYS A 286 -16.98 5.12 -18.59
C CYS A 286 -16.38 6.02 -19.67
N GLU A 287 -16.38 5.55 -20.91
CA GLU A 287 -15.98 6.35 -22.08
C GLU A 287 -16.86 7.60 -22.25
N SER A 288 -18.15 7.50 -21.91
CA SER A 288 -19.09 8.63 -21.92
C SER A 288 -18.81 9.71 -20.87
N GLY A 289 -17.84 9.50 -19.97
CA GLY A 289 -17.53 10.40 -18.85
C GLY A 289 -18.59 10.43 -17.75
N GLN A 290 -19.65 9.63 -17.88
CA GLN A 290 -20.75 9.53 -16.92
C GLN A 290 -20.47 8.50 -15.82
N VAL A 291 -21.19 8.61 -14.71
CA VAL A 291 -21.18 7.60 -13.63
C VAL A 291 -22.02 6.40 -14.07
N MET A 292 -21.63 5.18 -13.67
CA MET A 292 -22.42 3.98 -13.98
C MET A 292 -23.84 4.07 -13.40
N ASN A 293 -24.81 3.62 -14.19
CA ASN A 293 -26.21 3.49 -13.82
C ASN A 293 -26.64 2.02 -13.97
N ALA A 294 -27.30 1.46 -12.96
CA ALA A 294 -27.66 0.03 -12.92
C ALA A 294 -26.49 -0.95 -13.20
N GLY A 295 -25.25 -0.54 -12.87
CA GLY A 295 -24.06 -1.37 -13.06
C GLY A 295 -23.50 -1.40 -14.49
N ILE A 296 -24.01 -0.58 -15.41
CA ILE A 296 -23.51 -0.43 -16.77
C ILE A 296 -23.13 1.03 -17.06
N CYS A 297 -22.23 1.23 -18.01
CA CYS A 297 -21.91 2.57 -18.50
C CYS A 297 -23.03 3.11 -19.39
N PRO A 298 -23.62 4.27 -19.05
CA PRO A 298 -24.77 4.80 -19.78
C PRO A 298 -24.35 5.43 -21.11
N ASN A 299 -25.34 5.58 -21.99
CA ASN A 299 -25.20 6.35 -23.22
C ASN A 299 -24.81 7.81 -22.91
N PRO A 300 -24.16 8.52 -23.85
CA PRO A 300 -23.94 9.96 -23.69
C PRO A 300 -25.29 10.70 -23.62
N PRO A 301 -25.39 11.79 -22.84
CA PRO A 301 -26.63 12.57 -22.76
C PRO A 301 -27.02 13.21 -24.11
N PRO A 302 -28.32 13.31 -24.42
CA PRO A 302 -28.79 13.99 -25.62
C PRO A 302 -28.62 15.50 -25.51
N THR A 303 -28.45 16.17 -26.65
CA THR A 303 -28.42 17.63 -26.72
C THR A 303 -29.83 18.14 -27.04
N ILE A 304 -30.36 19.02 -26.19
CA ILE A 304 -31.70 19.59 -26.33
C ILE A 304 -31.58 21.07 -26.69
N THR A 305 -32.17 21.46 -27.81
CA THR A 305 -32.36 22.85 -28.21
C THR A 305 -33.85 23.14 -28.20
N ILE A 306 -34.27 24.13 -27.41
CA ILE A 306 -35.65 24.63 -27.35
C ILE A 306 -35.64 26.13 -27.62
N LYS A 307 -36.59 26.60 -28.43
CA LYS A 307 -36.71 28.01 -28.81
C LYS A 307 -38.17 28.42 -28.91
N ALA A 308 -38.54 29.48 -28.22
CA ALA A 308 -39.75 30.24 -28.48
C ALA A 308 -39.55 31.10 -29.73
N GLU A 309 -40.47 31.00 -30.70
CA GLU A 309 -40.38 31.82 -31.92
C GLU A 309 -40.42 33.32 -31.62
N GLN A 310 -41.12 33.71 -30.54
CA GLN A 310 -41.22 35.08 -30.06
C GLN A 310 -40.77 35.14 -28.59
N PRO A 311 -39.69 35.89 -28.27
CA PRO A 311 -39.22 36.02 -26.89
C PRO A 311 -40.12 36.92 -26.03
N VAL A 312 -40.97 37.73 -26.67
CA VAL A 312 -41.87 38.68 -26.02
C VAL A 312 -43.25 38.62 -26.67
N VAL A 313 -44.31 38.49 -25.87
CA VAL A 313 -45.71 38.47 -26.34
C VAL A 313 -46.58 39.43 -25.51
N ARG A 314 -47.74 39.81 -26.04
CA ARG A 314 -48.76 40.56 -25.27
C ARG A 314 -49.59 39.61 -24.40
N ILE A 315 -50.19 40.16 -23.34
CA ILE A 315 -51.10 39.41 -22.44
C ILE A 315 -52.17 38.67 -23.26
N GLY A 316 -52.32 37.37 -23.00
CA GLY A 316 -53.32 36.51 -23.63
C GLY A 316 -52.93 35.94 -24.99
N GLN A 317 -51.78 36.32 -25.56
CA GLN A 317 -51.27 35.71 -26.79
C GLN A 317 -50.59 34.37 -26.53
N THR A 318 -50.53 33.54 -27.57
CA THR A 318 -49.82 32.28 -27.59
C THR A 318 -48.50 32.42 -28.35
N VAL A 319 -47.52 31.60 -28.01
CA VAL A 319 -46.25 31.48 -28.74
C VAL A 319 -46.07 30.06 -29.24
N THR A 320 -45.45 29.90 -30.42
CA THR A 320 -44.99 28.62 -30.93
C THR A 320 -43.62 28.28 -30.34
N ILE A 321 -43.52 27.11 -29.71
CA ILE A 321 -42.27 26.54 -29.21
C ILE A 321 -41.78 25.53 -30.22
N THR A 322 -40.52 25.67 -30.63
CA THR A 322 -39.81 24.72 -31.51
C THR A 322 -38.72 24.03 -30.72
N TRP A 323 -38.46 22.76 -31.03
CA TRP A 323 -37.37 22.02 -30.40
C TRP A 323 -36.70 21.03 -31.34
N THR A 324 -35.43 20.77 -31.04
CA THR A 324 -34.61 19.75 -31.68
C THR A 324 -33.80 19.04 -30.59
N ILE A 325 -33.84 17.71 -30.61
CA ILE A 325 -33.16 16.81 -29.67
C ILE A 325 -32.27 15.90 -30.51
N THR A 326 -30.96 15.97 -30.30
CA THR A 326 -29.99 15.11 -30.98
C THR A 326 -29.39 14.09 -30.01
N ASN A 327 -28.93 12.95 -30.53
CA ASN A 327 -28.32 11.86 -29.77
C ASN A 327 -29.23 11.23 -28.69
N LEU A 328 -30.55 11.25 -28.89
CA LEU A 328 -31.50 10.51 -28.04
C LEU A 328 -31.53 9.03 -28.46
N LEU A 329 -30.61 8.22 -27.92
CA LEU A 329 -30.50 6.79 -28.21
C LEU A 329 -31.46 5.93 -27.38
N ASP A 330 -31.76 6.39 -26.16
CA ASP A 330 -32.74 5.79 -25.26
C ASP A 330 -33.49 6.87 -24.47
N GLY A 331 -34.53 6.47 -23.73
CA GLY A 331 -35.28 7.37 -22.87
C GLY A 331 -36.49 8.06 -23.51
N THR A 332 -37.14 8.92 -22.72
CA THR A 332 -38.31 9.70 -23.16
C THR A 332 -38.14 11.17 -22.79
N CYS A 333 -38.66 12.05 -23.64
CA CYS A 333 -38.60 13.49 -23.43
C CYS A 333 -40.00 14.04 -23.23
N THR A 334 -40.16 14.93 -22.25
CA THR A 334 -41.43 15.58 -21.91
C THR A 334 -41.29 17.09 -22.04
N LEU A 335 -42.30 17.73 -22.63
CA LEU A 335 -42.40 19.18 -22.75
C LEU A 335 -43.30 19.71 -21.63
N SER A 336 -42.87 20.80 -21.01
CA SER A 336 -43.55 21.47 -19.91
C SER A 336 -43.64 22.97 -20.17
N GLY A 337 -44.77 23.57 -19.78
CA GLY A 337 -45.03 25.02 -19.87
C GLY A 337 -46.53 25.31 -19.91
N THR A 338 -46.91 26.58 -20.04
CA THR A 338 -48.34 26.96 -20.10
C THR A 338 -49.06 26.30 -21.26
N GLY A 339 -50.07 25.47 -20.95
CA GLY A 339 -50.85 24.72 -21.94
C GLY A 339 -50.07 23.59 -22.62
N LEU A 340 -48.84 23.30 -22.19
CA LEU A 340 -47.95 22.32 -22.79
C LEU A 340 -47.63 21.21 -21.80
N THR A 341 -48.11 20.00 -22.09
CA THR A 341 -47.78 18.79 -21.36
C THR A 341 -47.62 17.61 -22.32
N GLY A 342 -46.93 16.57 -21.86
CA GLY A 342 -46.81 15.29 -22.55
C GLY A 342 -45.44 15.04 -23.20
N THR A 343 -45.31 13.84 -23.77
CA THR A 343 -44.09 13.38 -24.43
C THR A 343 -43.90 14.06 -25.78
N VAL A 344 -42.64 14.31 -26.15
CA VAL A 344 -42.25 14.90 -27.43
C VAL A 344 -41.30 14.00 -28.20
N THR A 345 -41.34 14.12 -29.52
CA THR A 345 -40.43 13.49 -30.47
C THR A 345 -39.11 14.27 -30.56
N THR A 346 -38.13 13.71 -31.29
CA THR A 346 -36.78 14.29 -31.46
C THR A 346 -36.78 15.65 -32.14
N SER A 347 -37.81 16.02 -32.89
CA SER A 347 -38.06 17.40 -33.31
C SER A 347 -39.55 17.66 -33.39
N GLY A 348 -39.93 18.93 -33.32
CA GLY A 348 -41.32 19.34 -33.46
C GLY A 348 -41.56 20.80 -33.14
N ASN A 349 -42.81 21.21 -33.31
CA ASN A 349 -43.32 22.49 -32.86
C ASN A 349 -44.67 22.29 -32.15
N ARG A 350 -44.99 23.20 -31.22
CA ARG A 350 -46.29 23.22 -30.54
C ARG A 350 -46.61 24.63 -30.05
N SER A 351 -47.86 25.06 -30.23
CA SER A 351 -48.32 26.34 -29.70
C SER A 351 -48.67 26.20 -28.22
N SER A 352 -48.24 27.18 -27.42
CA SER A 352 -48.57 27.28 -26.00
C SER A 352 -50.03 27.70 -25.77
N GLY A 353 -50.49 27.56 -24.53
CA GLY A 353 -51.71 28.24 -24.08
C GLY A 353 -51.50 29.76 -23.90
N PRO A 354 -52.56 30.54 -23.68
CA PRO A 354 -52.48 31.99 -23.48
C PRO A 354 -51.49 32.37 -22.37
N ILE A 355 -50.54 33.27 -22.68
CA ILE A 355 -49.51 33.70 -21.74
C ILE A 355 -49.94 34.99 -21.06
N ASN A 356 -50.18 34.92 -19.75
CA ASN A 356 -50.63 36.06 -18.94
C ASN A 356 -49.53 36.66 -18.07
N ASN A 357 -48.47 35.89 -17.79
CA ASN A 357 -47.32 36.28 -16.99
C ASN A 357 -46.05 35.62 -17.55
N TYR A 358 -44.88 36.07 -17.08
CA TYR A 358 -43.59 35.44 -17.39
C TYR A 358 -43.68 33.91 -17.32
N ASN A 359 -43.27 33.24 -18.41
CA ASN A 359 -43.37 31.79 -18.52
C ASN A 359 -42.06 31.14 -18.93
N LYS A 360 -41.75 30.01 -18.29
CA LYS A 360 -40.61 29.16 -18.65
C LYS A 360 -41.12 27.87 -19.26
N PHE A 361 -40.71 27.64 -20.49
CA PHE A 361 -40.90 26.39 -21.20
C PHE A 361 -39.67 25.51 -20.97
N GLY A 362 -39.88 24.19 -20.86
CA GLY A 362 -38.76 23.28 -20.64
C GLY A 362 -39.02 21.91 -21.24
N ILE A 363 -37.98 21.34 -21.83
CA ILE A 363 -37.94 19.92 -22.21
C ILE A 363 -37.05 19.19 -21.22
N SER A 364 -37.57 18.09 -20.68
CA SER A 364 -36.84 17.17 -19.80
C SER A 364 -36.78 15.79 -20.45
N CYS A 365 -35.58 15.34 -20.79
CA CYS A 365 -35.31 14.00 -21.31
C CYS A 365 -34.73 13.12 -20.20
N THR A 366 -35.30 11.94 -19.98
CA THR A 366 -34.80 10.97 -19.00
C THR A 366 -34.55 9.62 -19.66
N GLY A 367 -33.34 9.08 -19.49
CA GLY A 367 -32.88 7.81 -20.08
C GLY A 367 -31.79 7.16 -19.24
N SER A 368 -30.98 6.27 -19.85
CA SER A 368 -29.86 5.63 -19.15
C SER A 368 -28.81 6.66 -18.70
N PHE A 369 -28.68 7.75 -19.45
CA PHE A 369 -27.85 8.94 -19.20
C PHE A 369 -28.32 9.83 -18.05
N GLY A 370 -29.38 9.44 -17.32
CA GLY A 370 -30.02 10.29 -16.31
C GLY A 370 -31.00 11.28 -16.92
N THR A 371 -31.19 12.43 -16.27
CA THR A 371 -32.14 13.46 -16.70
C THR A 371 -31.41 14.71 -17.17
N VAL A 372 -31.70 15.14 -18.41
CA VAL A 372 -31.17 16.36 -19.02
C VAL A 372 -32.34 17.30 -19.31
N THR A 373 -32.20 18.56 -18.92
CA THR A 373 -33.24 19.57 -19.14
C THR A 373 -32.71 20.79 -19.88
N ALA A 374 -33.45 21.26 -20.87
CA ALA A 374 -33.25 22.58 -21.48
C ALA A 374 -34.50 23.43 -21.29
N LYS A 375 -34.32 24.74 -21.14
CA LYS A 375 -35.40 25.69 -20.87
C LYS A 375 -35.25 26.91 -21.76
N ASP A 376 -36.37 27.49 -22.12
CA ASP A 376 -36.47 28.81 -22.75
C ASP A 376 -37.60 29.61 -22.08
N ALA A 377 -37.54 30.93 -22.14
CA ALA A 377 -38.49 31.79 -21.44
C ALA A 377 -39.10 32.83 -22.38
N VAL A 378 -40.34 33.20 -22.08
CA VAL A 378 -41.07 34.24 -22.79
C VAL A 378 -41.54 35.29 -21.80
N GLU A 379 -41.24 36.55 -22.13
CA GLU A 379 -41.67 37.72 -21.38
C GLU A 379 -43.00 38.24 -21.88
N VAL A 380 -43.75 38.89 -20.99
CA VAL A 380 -45.06 39.44 -21.31
C VAL A 380 -45.00 40.95 -21.19
N VAL A 381 -45.36 41.64 -22.27
CA VAL A 381 -45.54 43.10 -22.25
C VAL A 381 -47.01 43.46 -22.04
N PRO A 382 -47.32 44.37 -21.09
CA PRO A 382 -48.67 44.89 -20.93
C PRO A 382 -49.06 45.72 -22.16
N SER A 383 -50.34 45.66 -22.55
CA SER A 383 -50.87 46.59 -23.56
C SER A 383 -50.93 47.99 -22.97
N ALA A 384 -50.22 48.95 -23.55
CA ALA A 384 -50.42 50.35 -23.22
C ALA A 384 -51.85 50.76 -23.63
N GLN A 385 -52.67 51.18 -22.65
CA GLN A 385 -53.88 51.96 -22.92
C GLN A 385 -53.44 53.42 -22.95
N GLU A 386 -53.61 54.09 -24.09
CA GLU A 386 -53.67 55.57 -24.08
C GLU A 386 -54.93 55.96 -23.30
N ILE A 387 -54.73 56.72 -22.22
CA ILE A 387 -55.80 57.29 -21.38
C ILE A 387 -56.07 58.71 -21.85
#